data_AF-A0A9E7I0M5-F1
#
_entry.id   AF-A0A9E7I0M5-F1
#
_cell.length_a   1.000
_cell.length_b   1.000
_cell.length_c   1.000
_cell.angle_alpha   90.00
_cell.angle_beta   90.00
_cell.angle_gamma   90.00
#
_symmetry.space_group_name_H-M   'P 1'
#
loop_
_entity.id
_entity.type
_entity.pdbx_description
1 polymer ?
#
loop_
_entity_poly.entity_id
_entity_poly.type
_entity_poly.pdbx_seq_one_letter_code
_entity_poly.pdbx_strand_id
1 'polypeptide(L)'
;MVECTNIDGCRKQLNAPPTVSETKLNFLKSYKRPIPSIYNSVLQELLVQQHLMRYKRTYQYDAVFALGFVTVYEQLMEGYPNSEDRDAIFQAYIRALKEDPEQYRSDAKKLEEWARAQTANSLIEFSTREGEVETILKDISERALSKGNFSYSRFFAIGLFRLLELANATEPTVLEKLCAALNINKRSVDRDLDVYRNLLSKLVQAKELLKEYVDREKKKREERSGSQKANEAITKCTGDFRSVTFKL
;
A
#
# COMPACT_ATOMS: atom_id res chain seq x y z
N MET A 1 16.07 30.20 49.50
CA MET A 1 14.86 30.26 48.66
C MET A 1 15.18 31.02 47.40
N VAL A 2 15.46 30.32 46.30
CA VAL A 2 14.89 30.53 44.95
C VAL A 2 15.20 29.23 44.20
N GLU A 3 14.18 28.39 44.01
CA GLU A 3 14.20 27.32 43.02
C GLU A 3 14.03 27.96 41.63
N CYS A 4 14.93 27.64 40.70
CA CYS A 4 14.69 27.84 39.27
C CYS A 4 14.71 26.46 38.60
N THR A 5 13.55 25.79 38.61
CA THR A 5 13.29 24.61 37.80
C THR A 5 13.22 25.02 36.33
N ASN A 6 14.20 24.59 35.55
CA ASN A 6 14.31 24.80 34.12
C ASN A 6 13.35 23.81 33.39
N ILE A 7 12.07 24.17 33.28
CA ILE A 7 11.00 23.31 32.72
C ILE A 7 10.77 23.59 31.21
N ASP A 8 11.39 24.62 30.64
CA ASP A 8 11.11 25.05 29.25
C ASP A 8 11.78 24.18 28.17
N GLY A 9 12.73 23.32 28.53
CA GLY A 9 13.38 22.39 27.60
C GLY A 9 12.52 21.18 27.20
N CYS A 10 11.63 20.72 28.10
CA CYS A 10 10.91 19.46 27.91
C CYS A 10 9.55 19.62 27.20
N ARG A 11 9.04 20.85 27.06
CA ARG A 11 7.70 21.12 26.49
C ARG A 11 7.67 21.21 24.96
N LYS A 12 8.83 21.35 24.30
CA LYS A 12 8.90 21.49 22.82
C LYS A 12 8.68 20.19 22.04
N GLN A 13 8.73 19.02 22.68
CA GLN A 13 8.55 17.73 21.99
C GLN A 13 7.09 17.34 21.72
N LEU A 14 6.11 17.96 22.39
CA LEU A 14 4.70 17.59 22.22
C LEU A 14 4.07 18.12 20.92
N ASN A 15 4.72 19.06 20.21
CA ASN A 15 4.17 19.74 19.02
C ASN A 15 4.99 19.56 17.73
N ALA A 16 6.10 18.82 17.75
CA ALA A 16 6.87 18.53 16.53
C ALA A 16 6.24 17.34 15.78
N PRO A 17 6.13 17.39 14.44
CA PRO A 17 5.77 16.20 13.68
C PRO A 17 6.81 15.09 13.94
N PRO A 18 6.39 13.81 14.01
CA PRO A 18 7.33 12.73 14.19
C PRO A 18 8.32 12.69 13.02
N THR A 19 9.47 12.08 13.26
CA THR A 19 10.47 11.80 12.23
C THR A 19 10.09 10.56 11.43
N VAL A 20 10.72 10.39 10.26
CA VAL A 20 10.62 9.17 9.45
C VAL A 20 11.02 7.94 10.28
N SER A 21 12.10 8.05 11.06
CA SER A 21 12.59 6.96 11.92
C SER A 21 11.57 6.55 12.98
N GLU A 22 10.89 7.50 13.61
CA GLU A 22 9.82 7.21 14.57
C GLU A 22 8.62 6.53 13.89
N THR A 23 8.25 6.96 12.69
CA THR A 23 7.17 6.33 11.91
C THR A 23 7.52 4.88 11.56
N LYS A 24 8.74 4.63 11.07
CA LYS A 24 9.23 3.27 10.80
C LYS A 24 9.25 2.42 12.06
N LEU A 25 9.71 2.98 13.18
CA LEU A 25 9.72 2.30 14.47
C LEU A 25 8.30 1.95 14.93
N ASN A 26 7.33 2.85 14.75
CA ASN A 26 5.92 2.59 15.08
C ASN A 26 5.36 1.45 14.24
N PHE A 27 5.66 1.41 12.94
CA PHE A 27 5.28 0.29 12.07
C PHE A 27 5.83 -1.05 12.58
N LEU A 28 7.13 -1.11 12.90
CA LEU A 28 7.77 -2.35 13.40
C LEU A 28 7.27 -2.76 14.80
N LYS A 29 6.87 -1.80 15.64
CA LYS A 29 6.23 -2.07 16.94
C LYS A 29 4.84 -2.66 16.77
N SER A 30 4.07 -2.15 15.81
CA SER A 30 2.71 -2.61 15.50
C SER A 30 2.68 -3.94 14.76
N TYR A 31 3.64 -4.21 13.87
CA TYR A 31 3.76 -5.47 13.14
C TYR A 31 5.14 -6.11 13.37
N LYS A 32 5.19 -7.10 14.26
CA LYS A 32 6.44 -7.74 14.72
C LYS A 32 6.87 -8.97 13.91
N ARG A 33 6.02 -9.43 12.99
CA ARG A 33 6.29 -10.64 12.21
C ARG A 33 7.22 -10.33 11.04
N PRO A 34 8.05 -11.28 10.59
CA PRO A 34 8.91 -11.06 9.42
C PRO A 34 8.09 -10.83 8.16
N ILE A 35 8.41 -9.76 7.42
CA ILE A 35 7.88 -9.51 6.08
C ILE A 35 8.96 -9.93 5.07
N PRO A 36 8.64 -10.73 4.03
CA PRO A 36 9.61 -11.07 3.00
C PRO A 36 10.24 -9.81 2.38
N SER A 37 11.57 -9.85 2.18
CA SER A 37 12.38 -8.67 1.85
C SER A 37 11.86 -7.87 0.64
N ILE A 38 11.33 -8.56 -0.36
CA ILE A 38 10.72 -7.96 -1.55
C ILE A 38 9.55 -7.00 -1.26
N TYR A 39 8.66 -7.37 -0.34
CA TYR A 39 7.53 -6.54 0.04
C TYR A 39 8.03 -5.47 1.01
N ASN A 40 8.90 -5.87 1.94
CA ASN A 40 9.38 -4.96 2.98
C ASN A 40 10.16 -3.77 2.40
N SER A 41 11.04 -3.96 1.41
CA SER A 41 11.78 -2.84 0.80
C SER A 41 10.83 -1.77 0.25
N VAL A 42 9.85 -2.20 -0.54
CA VAL A 42 8.87 -1.32 -1.17
C VAL A 42 7.94 -0.69 -0.13
N LEU A 43 7.46 -1.46 0.85
CA LEU A 43 6.64 -0.94 1.95
C LEU A 43 7.38 0.14 2.74
N GLN A 44 8.67 -0.05 3.04
CA GLN A 44 9.46 0.95 3.76
C GLN A 44 9.70 2.21 2.93
N GLU A 45 9.89 2.09 1.62
CA GLU A 45 9.98 3.25 0.71
C GLU A 45 8.66 4.02 0.62
N LEU A 46 7.53 3.31 0.46
CA LEU A 46 6.20 3.90 0.45
C LEU A 46 5.91 4.62 1.78
N LEU A 47 6.26 4.00 2.91
CA LEU A 47 6.05 4.58 4.24
C LEU A 47 6.80 5.90 4.41
N VAL A 48 8.03 5.99 3.87
CA VAL A 48 8.82 7.24 3.87
C VAL A 48 8.14 8.29 2.99
N GLN A 49 7.74 7.93 1.78
CA GLN A 49 7.10 8.86 0.85
C GLN A 49 5.79 9.42 1.43
N GLN A 50 4.96 8.56 2.02
CA GLN A 50 3.71 8.97 2.64
C GLN A 50 3.95 9.77 3.91
N HIS A 51 4.94 9.42 4.73
CA HIS A 51 5.33 10.24 5.88
C HIS A 51 5.65 11.68 5.48
N LEU A 52 6.50 11.86 4.48
CA LEU A 52 6.91 13.19 4.00
C LEU A 52 5.73 13.99 3.46
N MET A 53 4.67 13.32 3.00
CA MET A 53 3.45 13.93 2.51
C MET A 53 2.48 14.26 3.66
N ARG A 54 2.23 13.30 4.56
CA ARG A 54 1.31 13.37 5.71
C ARG A 54 1.63 14.50 6.68
N TYR A 55 2.90 14.83 6.83
CA TYR A 55 3.37 15.87 7.75
C TYR A 55 3.72 17.19 7.05
N LYS A 56 3.35 17.37 5.77
CA LYS A 56 3.36 18.69 5.13
C LYS A 56 2.36 19.62 5.83
N ARG A 57 2.69 20.89 5.93
CA ARG A 57 1.79 21.91 6.50
C ARG A 57 0.46 22.04 5.73
N THR A 58 0.50 21.77 4.43
CA THR A 58 -0.65 21.83 3.52
C THR A 58 -1.42 20.50 3.46
N TYR A 59 -0.99 19.49 4.21
CA TYR A 59 -1.63 18.19 4.17
C TYR A 59 -3.04 18.27 4.75
N GLN A 60 -3.98 17.73 4.00
CA GLN A 60 -5.32 17.42 4.45
C GLN A 60 -5.68 16.10 3.81
N TYR A 61 -6.27 15.20 4.60
CA TYR A 61 -6.76 13.93 4.10
C TYR A 61 -7.75 14.15 2.95
N ASP A 62 -7.69 13.30 1.94
CA ASP A 62 -8.63 13.28 0.82
C ASP A 62 -8.93 11.84 0.40
N ALA A 63 -10.20 11.56 0.09
CA ALA A 63 -10.64 10.19 -0.21
C ALA A 63 -10.07 9.66 -1.54
N VAL A 64 -9.74 10.56 -2.48
CA VAL A 64 -9.11 10.18 -3.76
C VAL A 64 -7.69 9.69 -3.54
N PHE A 65 -6.94 10.32 -2.64
CA PHE A 65 -5.65 9.86 -2.14
C PHE A 65 -5.76 8.50 -1.49
N ALA A 66 -6.74 8.31 -0.61
CA ALA A 66 -6.97 7.03 0.06
C ALA A 66 -7.25 5.92 -0.96
N LEU A 67 -8.11 6.16 -1.93
CA LEU A 67 -8.36 5.25 -3.06
C LEU A 67 -7.06 4.90 -3.78
N GLY A 68 -6.24 5.89 -4.12
CA GLY A 68 -4.97 5.66 -4.79
C GLY A 68 -3.99 4.86 -3.94
N PHE A 69 -3.87 5.16 -2.65
CA PHE A 69 -3.01 4.41 -1.73
C PHE A 69 -3.47 2.96 -1.59
N VAL A 70 -4.76 2.72 -1.34
CA VAL A 70 -5.35 1.38 -1.23
C VAL A 70 -5.10 0.58 -2.49
N THR A 71 -5.30 1.19 -3.67
CA THR A 71 -5.00 0.57 -4.98
C THR A 71 -3.54 0.12 -5.07
N VAL A 72 -2.59 1.00 -4.74
CA VAL A 72 -1.16 0.67 -4.76
C VAL A 72 -0.84 -0.45 -3.78
N TYR A 73 -1.39 -0.38 -2.56
CA TYR A 73 -1.15 -1.36 -1.53
C TYR A 73 -1.65 -2.74 -1.93
N GLU A 74 -2.87 -2.84 -2.47
CA GLU A 74 -3.45 -4.11 -2.90
C GLU A 74 -2.66 -4.73 -4.04
N GLN A 75 -2.26 -3.92 -5.03
CA GLN A 75 -1.39 -4.37 -6.12
C GLN A 75 0.00 -4.76 -5.62
N LEU A 76 0.59 -4.02 -4.68
CA LEU A 76 1.88 -4.39 -4.08
C LEU A 76 1.78 -5.73 -3.36
N MET A 77 0.73 -5.93 -2.58
CA MET A 77 0.55 -7.09 -1.71
C MET A 77 -0.16 -8.28 -2.39
N GLU A 78 -0.48 -8.17 -3.67
CA GLU A 78 -0.96 -9.29 -4.47
C GLU A 78 0.09 -10.42 -4.49
N GLY A 79 -0.35 -11.65 -4.21
CA GLY A 79 0.54 -12.82 -4.08
C GLY A 79 1.21 -12.95 -2.71
N TYR A 80 0.91 -12.08 -1.74
CA TYR A 80 1.40 -12.25 -0.37
C TYR A 80 0.82 -13.54 0.25
N PRO A 81 1.63 -14.41 0.90
CA PRO A 81 1.21 -15.77 1.27
C PRO A 81 0.03 -15.89 2.23
N ASN A 82 -0.18 -14.89 3.10
CA ASN A 82 -1.21 -14.91 4.13
C ASN A 82 -2.06 -13.62 4.06
N SER A 83 -3.38 -13.78 3.88
CA SER A 83 -4.34 -12.67 3.77
C SER A 83 -4.53 -11.89 5.07
N GLU A 84 -4.51 -12.56 6.22
CA GLU A 84 -4.59 -11.91 7.54
C GLU A 84 -3.36 -11.05 7.79
N ASP A 85 -2.20 -11.53 7.38
CA ASP A 85 -0.94 -10.78 7.49
C ASP A 85 -0.97 -9.55 6.59
N ARG A 86 -1.48 -9.69 5.36
CA ARG A 86 -1.67 -8.57 4.45
C ARG A 86 -2.57 -7.51 5.08
N ASP A 87 -3.65 -7.88 5.76
CA ASP A 87 -4.49 -6.90 6.43
C ASP A 87 -3.83 -6.29 7.67
N ALA A 88 -3.20 -7.10 8.51
CA ALA A 88 -2.45 -6.63 9.68
C ALA A 88 -1.31 -5.66 9.30
N ILE A 89 -0.62 -5.90 8.18
CA ILE A 89 0.40 -4.98 7.65
C ILE A 89 -0.24 -3.65 7.22
N PHE A 90 -1.39 -3.68 6.55
CA PHE A 90 -2.11 -2.47 6.14
C PHE A 90 -2.48 -1.62 7.35
N GLN A 91 -3.09 -2.26 8.35
CA GLN A 91 -3.48 -1.61 9.58
C GLN A 91 -2.28 -1.02 10.32
N ALA A 92 -1.18 -1.78 10.44
CA ALA A 92 0.04 -1.30 11.09
C ALA A 92 0.68 -0.13 10.33
N TYR A 93 0.67 -0.18 8.99
CA TYR A 93 1.21 0.86 8.13
C TYR A 93 0.46 2.19 8.33
N ILE A 94 -0.87 2.17 8.21
CA ILE A 94 -1.69 3.40 8.32
C ILE A 94 -1.64 3.96 9.75
N ARG A 95 -1.72 3.09 10.77
CA ARG A 95 -1.61 3.51 12.18
C ARG A 95 -0.23 4.09 12.50
N ALA A 96 0.85 3.62 11.87
CA ALA A 96 2.19 4.19 12.06
C ALA A 96 2.26 5.66 11.64
N LEU A 97 1.42 6.08 10.68
CA LEU A 97 1.26 7.46 10.21
C LEU A 97 0.25 8.27 11.03
N LYS A 98 -0.31 7.69 12.10
CA LYS A 98 -1.39 8.27 12.92
C LYS A 98 -2.64 8.60 12.10
N GLU A 99 -3.00 7.68 11.21
CA GLU A 99 -4.22 7.74 10.40
C GLU A 99 -5.11 6.52 10.67
N ASP A 100 -6.35 6.55 10.18
CA ASP A 100 -7.34 5.49 10.38
C ASP A 100 -7.41 4.53 9.19
N PRO A 101 -7.00 3.25 9.34
CA PRO A 101 -7.09 2.27 8.26
C PRO A 101 -8.53 1.98 7.80
N GLU A 102 -9.52 2.08 8.70
CA GLU A 102 -10.91 1.79 8.34
C GLU A 102 -11.49 2.90 7.47
N GLN A 103 -11.18 4.16 7.79
CA GLN A 103 -11.52 5.30 6.95
C GLN A 103 -10.96 5.13 5.54
N TYR A 104 -9.67 4.77 5.41
CA TYR A 104 -9.04 4.56 4.11
C TYR A 104 -9.76 3.50 3.27
N ARG A 105 -10.08 2.35 3.86
CA ARG A 105 -10.77 1.26 3.15
C ARG A 105 -12.21 1.63 2.81
N SER A 106 -12.93 2.24 3.74
CA SER A 106 -14.33 2.64 3.53
C SER A 106 -14.48 3.69 2.43
N ASP A 107 -13.64 4.73 2.47
CA ASP A 107 -13.65 5.78 1.46
C ASP A 107 -13.20 5.26 0.09
N ALA A 108 -12.14 4.44 0.04
CA ALA A 108 -11.73 3.80 -1.21
C ALA A 108 -12.88 3.00 -1.82
N LYS A 109 -13.51 2.11 -1.05
CA LYS A 109 -14.64 1.29 -1.49
C LYS A 109 -15.81 2.15 -2.00
N LYS A 110 -16.17 3.21 -1.27
CA LYS A 110 -17.23 4.14 -1.65
C LYS A 110 -16.95 4.80 -3.00
N LEU A 111 -15.73 5.29 -3.21
CA LEU A 111 -15.32 5.89 -4.47
C LEU A 111 -15.29 4.86 -5.61
N GLU A 112 -14.87 3.61 -5.34
CA GLU A 112 -14.91 2.55 -6.34
C GLU A 112 -16.34 2.21 -6.78
N GLU A 113 -17.25 2.04 -5.83
CA GLU A 113 -18.67 1.76 -6.10
C GLU A 113 -19.32 2.90 -6.88
N TRP A 114 -19.05 4.14 -6.49
CA TRP A 114 -19.51 5.31 -7.23
C TRP A 114 -18.96 5.31 -8.66
N ALA A 115 -17.64 5.11 -8.85
CA ALA A 115 -17.00 5.14 -10.15
C ALA A 115 -17.55 4.08 -11.12
N ARG A 116 -17.81 2.85 -10.63
CA ARG A 116 -18.40 1.77 -11.44
C ARG A 116 -19.80 2.10 -11.95
N ALA A 117 -20.52 2.99 -11.28
CA ALA A 117 -21.83 3.47 -11.69
C ALA A 117 -21.77 4.69 -12.63
N GLN A 118 -20.57 5.19 -12.97
CA GLN A 118 -20.40 6.37 -13.80
C GLN A 118 -20.14 6.04 -15.27
N THR A 119 -20.34 7.06 -16.10
CA THR A 119 -19.85 7.17 -17.47
C THR A 119 -18.77 8.25 -17.53
N ALA A 120 -18.04 8.34 -18.65
CA ALA A 120 -17.08 9.41 -18.88
C ALA A 120 -17.68 10.82 -18.64
N ASN A 121 -18.89 11.08 -19.13
CA ASN A 121 -19.55 12.39 -18.96
C ASN A 121 -19.96 12.62 -17.50
N SER A 122 -20.58 11.63 -16.87
CA SER A 122 -21.09 11.78 -15.50
C SER A 122 -19.95 11.92 -14.47
N LEU A 123 -18.77 11.36 -14.76
CA LEU A 123 -17.53 11.61 -14.00
C LEU A 123 -17.08 13.07 -14.09
N ILE A 124 -17.06 13.65 -15.30
CA ILE A 124 -16.59 15.03 -15.53
C ILE A 124 -17.59 16.05 -14.96
N GLU A 125 -18.89 15.76 -15.05
CA GLU A 125 -19.98 16.61 -14.60
C GLU A 125 -20.28 16.47 -13.10
N PHE A 126 -19.36 15.93 -12.29
CA PHE A 126 -19.55 15.77 -10.84
C PHE A 126 -19.96 17.08 -10.13
N SER A 127 -19.51 18.23 -10.66
CA SER A 127 -19.73 19.56 -10.08
C SER A 127 -21.18 20.03 -10.18
N THR A 128 -21.98 19.51 -11.12
CA THR A 128 -23.40 19.87 -11.30
C THR A 128 -24.34 18.88 -10.63
N ARG A 129 -23.78 17.82 -10.04
CA ARG A 129 -24.51 16.69 -9.47
C ARG A 129 -24.45 16.70 -7.96
N GLU A 130 -25.41 16.04 -7.33
CA GLU A 130 -25.48 15.91 -5.87
C GLU A 130 -25.26 14.45 -5.47
N GLY A 131 -24.55 14.28 -4.35
CA GLY A 131 -24.14 12.98 -3.84
C GLY A 131 -22.92 13.11 -2.94
N GLU A 132 -22.64 12.06 -2.18
CA GLU A 132 -21.55 12.07 -1.21
C GLU A 132 -20.18 12.19 -1.91
N VAL A 133 -19.94 11.43 -2.98
CA VAL A 133 -18.68 11.47 -3.73
C VAL A 133 -18.57 12.75 -4.54
N GLU A 134 -19.67 13.24 -5.13
CA GLU A 134 -19.73 14.54 -5.80
C GLU A 134 -19.32 15.67 -4.83
N THR A 135 -19.82 15.64 -3.59
CA THR A 135 -19.45 16.60 -2.54
C THR A 135 -17.95 16.55 -2.22
N ILE A 136 -17.39 15.34 -2.11
CA ILE A 136 -15.94 15.15 -1.90
C ILE A 136 -15.13 15.76 -3.06
N LEU A 137 -15.53 15.51 -4.31
CA LEU A 137 -14.82 16.04 -5.48
C LEU A 137 -14.96 17.56 -5.60
N LYS A 138 -16.12 18.13 -5.23
CA LYS A 138 -16.32 19.59 -5.14
C LYS A 138 -15.38 20.22 -4.11
N ASP A 139 -15.31 19.67 -2.88
CA ASP A 139 -14.38 20.14 -1.85
C ASP A 139 -12.91 20.11 -2.33
N ILE A 140 -12.50 19.01 -2.97
CA ILE A 140 -11.15 18.89 -3.52
C ILE A 140 -10.90 19.98 -4.58
N SER A 141 -11.86 20.20 -5.48
CA SER A 141 -11.76 21.22 -6.53
C SER A 141 -11.62 22.63 -5.97
N GLU A 142 -12.43 22.97 -4.95
CA GLU A 142 -12.38 24.26 -4.26
C GLU A 142 -11.05 24.48 -3.53
N ARG A 143 -10.54 23.46 -2.83
CA ARG A 143 -9.23 23.52 -2.15
C ARG A 143 -8.08 23.65 -3.14
N ALA A 144 -8.14 22.97 -4.27
CA ALA A 144 -7.14 23.07 -5.33
C ALA A 144 -7.13 24.47 -5.97
N LEU A 145 -8.32 25.05 -6.22
CA LEU A 145 -8.46 26.39 -6.80
C LEU A 145 -7.97 27.50 -5.86
N SER A 146 -8.36 27.46 -4.59
CA SER A 146 -8.07 28.50 -3.60
C SER A 146 -6.62 28.51 -3.09
N LYS A 147 -5.76 27.59 -3.56
CA LYS A 147 -4.47 27.28 -2.94
C LYS A 147 -4.59 27.03 -1.43
N GLY A 148 -5.72 26.45 -1.02
CA GLY A 148 -5.99 26.07 0.36
C GLY A 148 -5.13 24.88 0.79
N ASN A 149 -5.62 24.13 1.78
CA ASN A 149 -4.95 22.90 2.24
C ASN A 149 -5.17 21.75 1.23
N PHE A 150 -4.63 21.88 0.01
CA PHE A 150 -4.56 20.81 -0.97
C PHE A 150 -3.10 20.40 -1.18
N SER A 151 -2.82 19.12 -0.96
CA SER A 151 -1.49 18.54 -1.16
C SER A 151 -1.56 17.46 -2.23
N TYR A 152 -1.30 17.86 -3.48
CA TYR A 152 -1.14 16.91 -4.56
C TYR A 152 -0.07 15.85 -4.24
N SER A 153 -0.35 14.61 -4.61
CA SER A 153 0.57 13.48 -4.47
C SER A 153 0.41 12.49 -5.61
N ARG A 154 1.37 11.58 -5.75
CA ARG A 154 1.27 10.47 -6.69
C ARG A 154 0.07 9.57 -6.39
N PHE A 155 -0.23 9.31 -5.12
CA PHE A 155 -1.41 8.52 -4.75
C PHE A 155 -2.70 9.20 -5.20
N PHE A 156 -2.77 10.54 -5.12
CA PHE A 156 -3.90 11.27 -5.67
C PHE A 156 -4.07 11.03 -7.18
N ALA A 157 -2.97 11.09 -7.95
CA ALA A 157 -2.98 10.80 -9.39
C ALA A 157 -3.48 9.39 -9.70
N ILE A 158 -3.00 8.40 -8.95
CA ILE A 158 -3.41 7.00 -9.07
C ILE A 158 -4.89 6.84 -8.71
N GLY A 159 -5.37 7.54 -7.68
CA GLY A 159 -6.78 7.58 -7.31
C GLY A 159 -7.66 8.11 -8.44
N LEU A 160 -7.27 9.22 -9.08
CA LEU A 160 -7.98 9.73 -10.28
C LEU A 160 -8.00 8.71 -11.41
N PHE A 161 -6.87 8.10 -11.71
CA PHE A 161 -6.79 7.08 -12.75
C PHE A 161 -7.66 5.87 -12.41
N ARG A 162 -7.72 5.47 -11.13
CA ARG A 162 -8.56 4.38 -10.66
C ARG A 162 -10.06 4.68 -10.86
N LEU A 163 -10.50 5.91 -10.59
CA LEU A 163 -11.89 6.32 -10.90
C LEU A 163 -12.20 6.15 -12.39
N LEU A 164 -11.30 6.60 -13.26
CA LEU A 164 -11.46 6.48 -14.73
C LEU A 164 -11.45 5.02 -15.19
N GLU A 165 -10.55 4.20 -14.65
CA GLU A 165 -10.46 2.76 -14.94
C GLU A 165 -11.77 2.06 -14.60
N LEU A 166 -12.33 2.33 -13.41
CA LEU A 166 -13.56 1.69 -12.94
C LEU A 166 -14.82 2.11 -13.73
N ALA A 167 -14.82 3.32 -14.30
CA ALA A 167 -15.87 3.81 -15.17
C ALA A 167 -15.67 3.43 -16.65
N ASN A 168 -14.62 2.66 -16.98
CA ASN A 168 -14.19 2.37 -18.35
C ASN A 168 -14.02 3.64 -19.21
N ALA A 169 -13.42 4.70 -18.63
CA ALA A 169 -13.30 6.03 -19.23
C ALA A 169 -11.83 6.53 -19.24
N THR A 170 -10.90 5.65 -19.61
CA THR A 170 -9.45 5.91 -19.54
C THR A 170 -8.89 6.74 -20.70
N GLU A 171 -9.74 7.30 -21.56
CA GLU A 171 -9.32 8.11 -22.70
C GLU A 171 -8.60 9.39 -22.23
N PRO A 172 -7.51 9.82 -22.89
CA PRO A 172 -6.75 11.00 -22.47
C PRO A 172 -7.57 12.29 -22.36
N THR A 173 -8.61 12.43 -23.20
CA THR A 173 -9.50 13.59 -23.22
C THR A 173 -10.44 13.62 -22.00
N VAL A 174 -10.82 12.46 -21.46
CA VAL A 174 -11.63 12.39 -20.24
C VAL A 174 -10.79 12.78 -19.04
N LEU A 175 -9.55 12.26 -18.95
CA LEU A 175 -8.60 12.64 -17.90
C LEU A 175 -8.31 14.15 -17.92
N GLU A 176 -8.13 14.74 -19.11
CA GLU A 176 -7.92 16.18 -19.26
C GLU A 176 -9.09 17.00 -18.72
N LYS A 177 -10.32 16.64 -19.11
CA LYS A 177 -11.54 17.31 -18.64
C LYS A 177 -11.75 17.14 -17.14
N LEU A 178 -11.50 15.95 -16.60
CA LEU A 178 -11.61 15.69 -15.16
C LEU A 178 -10.57 16.50 -14.38
N CYS A 179 -9.32 16.57 -14.84
CA CYS A 179 -8.28 17.41 -14.23
C CYS A 179 -8.68 18.89 -14.24
N ALA A 180 -9.25 19.37 -15.35
CA ALA A 180 -9.73 20.76 -15.44
C ALA A 180 -10.87 21.03 -14.44
N ALA A 181 -11.85 20.12 -14.35
CA ALA A 181 -12.97 20.25 -13.42
C ALA A 181 -12.53 20.22 -11.93
N LEU A 182 -11.44 19.52 -11.63
CA LEU A 182 -10.84 19.47 -10.28
C LEU A 182 -9.83 20.59 -10.01
N ASN A 183 -9.54 21.46 -10.98
CA ASN A 183 -8.48 22.48 -10.89
C ASN A 183 -7.07 21.88 -10.65
N ILE A 184 -6.79 20.72 -11.24
CA ILE A 184 -5.52 19.98 -11.07
C ILE A 184 -4.66 20.07 -12.33
N ASN A 185 -3.36 20.21 -12.13
CA ASN A 185 -2.40 20.25 -13.22
C ASN A 185 -2.27 18.87 -13.91
N LYS A 186 -2.86 18.74 -15.10
CA LYS A 186 -2.81 17.49 -15.90
C LYS A 186 -1.38 16.98 -16.13
N ARG A 187 -0.41 17.85 -16.41
CA ARG A 187 0.99 17.44 -16.65
C ARG A 187 1.61 16.75 -15.44
N SER A 188 1.25 17.16 -14.23
CA SER A 188 1.69 16.50 -13.00
C SER A 188 1.11 15.10 -12.89
N VAL A 189 -0.18 14.95 -13.22
CA VAL A 189 -0.88 13.66 -13.26
C VAL A 189 -0.25 12.72 -14.28
N ASP A 190 -0.06 13.16 -15.52
CA ASP A 190 0.57 12.34 -16.57
C ASP A 190 1.95 11.83 -16.12
N ARG A 191 2.80 12.72 -15.61
CA ARG A 191 4.14 12.37 -15.11
C ARG A 191 4.09 11.33 -13.98
N ASP A 192 3.22 11.53 -13.00
CA ASP A 192 3.15 10.63 -11.84
C ASP A 192 2.50 9.28 -12.18
N LEU A 193 1.60 9.23 -13.17
CA LEU A 193 1.06 7.98 -13.73
C LEU A 193 2.13 7.20 -14.51
N ASP A 194 3.01 7.87 -15.26
CA ASP A 194 4.12 7.21 -15.95
C ASP A 194 5.14 6.62 -14.96
N VAL A 195 5.45 7.35 -13.88
CA VAL A 195 6.28 6.81 -12.78
C VAL A 195 5.60 5.60 -12.14
N TYR A 196 4.29 5.64 -11.94
CA TYR A 196 3.54 4.53 -11.37
C TYR A 196 3.55 3.28 -12.25
N ARG A 197 3.30 3.42 -13.56
CA ARG A 197 3.37 2.31 -14.52
C ARG A 197 4.74 1.64 -14.51
N ASN A 198 5.80 2.44 -14.45
CA ASN A 198 7.18 1.94 -14.36
C ASN A 198 7.45 1.21 -13.03
N LEU A 199 6.88 1.69 -11.91
CA LEU A 199 6.97 1.00 -10.62
C LEU A 199 6.26 -0.35 -10.65
N LEU A 200 5.01 -0.39 -11.14
CA LEU A 200 4.23 -1.62 -11.25
C LEU A 200 4.92 -2.67 -12.13
N SER A 201 5.44 -2.28 -13.29
CA SER A 201 6.15 -3.20 -14.18
C SER A 201 7.34 -3.87 -13.47
N LYS A 202 8.11 -3.10 -12.69
CA LYS A 202 9.21 -3.65 -11.89
C LYS A 202 8.73 -4.58 -10.77
N LEU A 203 7.61 -4.25 -10.12
CA LEU A 203 7.03 -5.10 -9.08
C LEU A 203 6.53 -6.43 -9.64
N VAL A 204 5.85 -6.42 -10.79
CA VAL A 204 5.38 -7.64 -11.46
C VAL A 204 6.57 -8.54 -11.81
N GLN A 205 7.61 -8.00 -12.45
CA GLN A 205 8.82 -8.75 -12.78
C GLN A 205 9.48 -9.36 -11.53
N ALA A 206 9.57 -8.58 -10.45
CA ALA A 206 10.20 -9.06 -9.22
C ALA A 206 9.36 -10.12 -8.49
N LYS A 207 8.03 -10.07 -8.61
CA LYS A 207 7.11 -11.10 -8.09
C LYS A 207 7.21 -12.41 -8.87
N GLU A 208 7.34 -12.36 -10.19
CA GLU A 208 7.54 -13.56 -11.02
C GLU A 208 8.82 -14.30 -10.59
N LEU A 209 9.92 -13.57 -10.42
CA LEU A 209 11.19 -14.14 -9.92
C LEU A 209 11.05 -14.78 -8.53
N LEU A 210 10.21 -14.22 -7.67
CA LEU A 210 9.92 -14.78 -6.35
C LEU A 210 9.07 -16.01 -6.38
N LYS A 211 8.03 -16.02 -7.23
CA LYS A 211 7.19 -17.19 -7.41
C LYS A 211 8.07 -18.36 -7.84
N GLU A 212 8.94 -18.14 -8.82
CA GLU A 212 9.94 -19.13 -9.23
C GLU A 212 10.88 -19.55 -8.07
N TYR A 213 11.36 -18.59 -7.27
CA TYR A 213 12.23 -18.91 -6.14
C TYR A 213 11.51 -19.73 -5.06
N VAL A 214 10.29 -19.35 -4.68
CA VAL A 214 9.48 -20.05 -3.69
C VAL A 214 9.11 -21.43 -4.19
N ASP A 215 8.74 -21.58 -5.47
CA ASP A 215 8.41 -22.87 -6.07
C ASP A 215 9.66 -23.77 -6.11
N ARG A 216 10.84 -23.21 -6.42
CA ARG A 216 12.12 -23.94 -6.32
C ARG A 216 12.43 -24.37 -4.89
N GLU A 217 12.25 -23.52 -3.89
CA GLU A 217 12.53 -23.85 -2.49
C GLU A 217 11.52 -24.85 -1.92
N LYS A 218 10.24 -24.76 -2.30
CA LYS A 218 9.23 -25.78 -1.99
C LYS A 218 9.61 -27.13 -2.59
N LYS A 219 9.98 -27.17 -3.87
CA LYS A 219 10.43 -28.39 -4.54
C LYS A 219 11.66 -29.00 -3.86
N LYS A 220 12.67 -28.18 -3.53
CA LYS A 220 13.85 -28.64 -2.77
C LYS A 220 13.50 -29.16 -1.37
N ARG A 221 12.54 -28.55 -0.68
CA ARG A 221 12.07 -29.04 0.63
C ARG A 221 11.32 -30.35 0.51
N GLU A 222 10.48 -30.49 -0.51
CA GLU A 222 9.77 -31.74 -0.82
C GLU A 222 10.76 -32.86 -1.15
N GLU A 223 11.75 -32.60 -2.03
CA GLU A 223 12.83 -33.54 -2.37
C GLU A 223 13.65 -33.96 -1.14
N ARG A 224 13.99 -33.02 -0.24
CA ARG A 224 14.71 -33.32 1.01
C ARG A 224 13.85 -34.14 1.99
N SER A 225 12.56 -33.86 2.08
CA SER A 225 11.65 -34.63 2.94
C SER A 225 11.37 -36.03 2.39
N GLY A 226 11.30 -36.19 1.06
CA GLY A 226 11.14 -37.47 0.39
C GLY A 226 12.39 -38.34 0.49
N SER A 227 13.57 -37.74 0.32
CA SER A 227 14.86 -38.43 0.48
C SER A 227 15.16 -38.81 1.93
N GLN A 228 14.76 -38.01 2.92
CA GLN A 228 14.82 -38.41 4.34
C GLN A 228 13.91 -39.59 4.65
N LYS A 229 12.65 -39.59 4.17
CA LYS A 229 11.73 -40.73 4.32
C LYS A 229 12.24 -41.99 3.62
N ALA A 230 12.87 -41.86 2.45
CA ALA A 230 13.47 -42.98 1.73
C ALA A 230 14.70 -43.53 2.46
N ASN A 231 15.57 -42.67 3.01
CA ASN A 231 16.73 -43.09 3.79
C ASN A 231 16.33 -43.76 5.12
N GLU A 232 15.29 -43.27 5.80
CA GLU A 232 14.73 -43.91 7.00
C GLU A 232 14.14 -45.29 6.69
N ALA A 233 13.44 -45.45 5.55
CA ALA A 233 12.92 -46.74 5.10
C ALA A 233 14.05 -47.75 4.77
N ILE A 234 15.12 -47.30 4.08
CA ILE A 234 16.28 -48.13 3.75
C ILE A 234 17.02 -48.59 5.02
N THR A 235 17.18 -47.70 6.00
CA THR A 235 17.85 -48.01 7.29
C THR A 235 17.04 -49.04 8.10
N LYS A 236 15.71 -48.96 8.05
CA LYS A 236 14.81 -49.94 8.69
C LYS A 236 14.87 -51.32 8.02
N CYS A 237 14.95 -51.37 6.69
CA CYS A 237 15.09 -52.63 5.93
C CYS A 237 16.48 -53.29 6.08
N THR A 238 17.56 -52.51 6.26
CA THR A 238 18.92 -53.06 6.47
C THR A 238 19.18 -53.48 7.91
N GLY A 239 18.46 -52.92 8.89
CA GLY A 239 18.50 -53.38 10.28
C GLY A 239 17.93 -54.79 10.49
N ASP A 240 16.96 -55.20 9.67
CA ASP A 240 16.31 -56.52 9.77
C ASP A 240 17.14 -57.67 9.17
N PHE A 241 18.05 -57.38 8.23
CA PHE A 241 18.84 -58.41 7.54
C PHE A 241 20.08 -58.91 8.32
N ARG A 242 20.39 -58.35 9.50
CA ARG A 242 21.56 -58.76 10.31
C ARG A 242 21.29 -59.87 11.33
N SER A 243 20.08 -60.41 11.43
CA SER A 243 19.75 -61.42 12.47
C SER A 243 19.66 -62.89 11.99
N VAL A 244 19.69 -63.17 10.68
CA VAL A 244 19.56 -64.56 10.20
C VAL A 244 20.94 -65.20 10.03
N THR A 245 21.52 -65.66 11.13
CA THR A 245 22.70 -66.54 11.10
C THR A 245 22.21 -67.96 10.82
N PHE A 246 22.50 -68.48 9.62
CA PHE A 246 22.31 -69.88 9.25
C PHE A 246 23.10 -70.79 10.21
N LYS A 247 22.44 -71.74 10.87
CA LYS A 247 23.09 -72.93 11.43
C LYS A 247 22.63 -74.15 10.63
N LEU A 248 23.63 -74.80 10.04
CA LEU A 248 23.58 -76.12 9.40
C LEU A 248 23.01 -77.18 10.34
#